data_AF-A0A4R6P4J8-F1
#
_entry.id   AF-A0A4R6P4J8-F1
#
_cell.length_a   1.000
_cell.length_b   1.000
_cell.length_c   1.000
_cell.angle_alpha   90.00
_cell.angle_beta   90.00
_cell.angle_gamma   90.00
#
_symmetry.space_group_name_H-M   'P 1'
#
loop_
_entity.id
_entity.type
_entity.pdbx_description
1 polymer ?
#
loop_
_entity_poly.entity_id
_entity_poly.type
_entity_poly.pdbx_seq_one_letter_code
_entity_poly.pdbx_strand_id
1 'polypeptide(L)'
;MSIGLVQHHFGTKAGLVAAVDEYVLRVVATAVASRPLPPPPEDSLGELGHRVTSIMTDHPEVVDYIAHAFIEGDTIGTTVFDGLVSISSAQWNQFDEQGLLRPDVDRTWASLHPLILVIGTAVLRKQIGRHLPEPLTAPAQLHRWDDAVAQLLHGGLFADPSPPTVDPAQRVD
;
A
#
# COMPACT_ATOMS: atom_id res chain seq x y z
N MET A 1 17.15 -10.92 -27.90
CA MET A 1 18.32 -11.35 -27.10
C MET A 1 18.53 -12.84 -27.27
N SER A 2 19.78 -13.31 -27.35
CA SER A 2 20.09 -14.74 -27.55
C SER A 2 20.09 -15.51 -26.22
N ILE A 3 19.58 -16.75 -26.24
CA ILE A 3 19.62 -17.73 -25.14
C ILE A 3 21.04 -17.90 -24.56
N GLY A 4 22.08 -17.75 -25.38
CA GLY A 4 23.48 -17.88 -24.93
C GLY A 4 23.96 -16.76 -24.00
N LEU A 5 23.37 -15.56 -24.07
CA LEU A 5 23.76 -14.44 -23.20
C LEU A 5 23.15 -14.58 -21.79
N VAL A 6 21.93 -15.12 -21.71
CA VAL A 6 21.23 -15.40 -20.44
C VAL A 6 21.96 -16.50 -19.66
N GLN A 7 22.45 -17.54 -20.34
CA GLN A 7 23.23 -18.61 -19.72
C GLN A 7 24.60 -18.12 -19.22
N HIS A 8 25.26 -17.18 -19.90
CA HIS A 8 26.54 -16.66 -19.46
C HIS A 8 26.44 -15.67 -18.28
N HIS A 9 25.34 -14.90 -18.20
CA HIS A 9 25.17 -13.86 -17.18
C HIS A 9 24.50 -14.35 -15.89
N PHE A 10 23.66 -15.39 -15.97
CA PHE A 10 22.91 -15.90 -14.81
C PHE A 10 23.19 -17.39 -14.50
N GLY A 11 23.87 -18.11 -15.38
CA GLY A 11 24.29 -19.51 -15.21
C GLY A 11 23.14 -20.52 -15.30
N THR A 12 22.04 -20.29 -14.56
CA THR A 12 20.88 -21.20 -14.44
C THR A 12 19.56 -20.42 -14.41
N LYS A 13 18.43 -21.10 -14.62
CA LYS A 13 17.09 -20.52 -14.42
C LYS A 13 16.94 -19.98 -12.99
N ALA A 14 17.45 -20.70 -11.99
CA ALA A 14 17.41 -20.27 -10.59
C ALA A 14 18.20 -18.98 -10.37
N GLY A 15 19.37 -18.83 -11.00
CA GLY A 15 20.16 -17.60 -10.95
C GLY A 15 19.46 -16.40 -11.60
N LEU A 16 18.70 -16.64 -12.67
CA LEU A 16 17.88 -15.59 -13.29
C LEU A 16 16.71 -15.18 -12.38
N VAL A 17 16.01 -16.14 -11.78
CA VAL A 17 14.90 -15.86 -10.83
C VAL A 17 15.42 -15.05 -9.64
N ALA A 18 16.55 -15.44 -9.04
CA ALA A 18 17.15 -14.70 -7.94
C ALA A 18 17.53 -13.26 -8.31
N ALA A 19 18.02 -13.01 -9.53
CA ALA A 19 18.33 -11.67 -10.00
C ALA A 19 17.06 -10.81 -10.22
N VAL A 20 15.97 -11.43 -10.70
CA VAL A 20 14.66 -10.77 -10.81
C VAL A 20 14.11 -10.45 -9.42
N ASP A 21 14.19 -11.40 -8.48
CA ASP A 21 13.78 -11.19 -7.09
C ASP A 21 14.50 -9.99 -6.46
N GLU A 22 15.81 -9.90 -6.63
CA GLU A 22 16.61 -8.77 -6.13
C GLU A 22 16.20 -7.44 -6.76
N TYR A 23 15.94 -7.43 -8.08
CA TYR A 23 15.46 -6.24 -8.77
C TYR A 23 14.10 -5.78 -8.23
N VAL A 24 13.15 -6.71 -8.09
CA VAL A 24 11.81 -6.44 -7.56
C VAL A 24 11.87 -5.86 -6.15
N LEU A 25 12.67 -6.48 -5.25
CA LEU A 25 12.88 -5.96 -3.89
C LEU A 25 13.43 -4.54 -3.89
N ARG A 26 14.34 -4.21 -4.81
CA ARG A 26 14.93 -2.87 -4.93
C ARG A 26 13.92 -1.82 -5.40
N VAL A 27 13.08 -2.16 -6.37
CA VAL A 27 12.01 -1.28 -6.86
C VAL A 27 11.01 -0.98 -5.74
N VAL A 28 10.53 -2.03 -5.05
CA VAL A 28 9.60 -1.88 -3.92
C VAL A 28 10.21 -1.05 -2.81
N ALA A 29 11.45 -1.36 -2.39
CA ALA A 29 12.13 -0.63 -1.34
C ALA A 29 12.29 0.86 -1.69
N THR A 30 12.62 1.17 -2.95
CA THR A 30 12.77 2.55 -3.42
C THR A 30 11.44 3.29 -3.34
N ALA A 31 10.36 2.71 -3.85
CA ALA A 31 9.04 3.32 -3.84
C ALA A 31 8.52 3.55 -2.41
N VAL A 32 8.76 2.62 -1.50
CA VAL A 32 8.32 2.75 -0.10
C VAL A 32 9.18 3.74 0.69
N ALA A 33 10.50 3.76 0.47
CA ALA A 33 11.46 4.62 1.19
C ALA A 33 11.54 6.06 0.68
N SER A 34 10.85 6.40 -0.42
CA SER A 34 11.04 7.68 -1.13
C SER A 34 10.78 8.94 -0.30
N ARG A 35 9.92 8.89 0.73
CA ARG A 35 9.67 10.04 1.63
C ARG A 35 9.11 9.56 2.98
N PRO A 36 9.40 10.21 4.12
CA PRO A 36 8.60 10.03 5.32
C PRO A 36 7.13 10.34 4.99
N LEU A 37 6.20 9.54 5.51
CA LEU A 37 4.77 9.87 5.40
C LEU A 37 4.50 11.13 6.21
N PRO A 38 3.61 12.01 5.74
CA PRO A 38 3.37 13.26 6.43
C PRO A 38 2.73 13.02 7.79
N PRO A 39 3.10 13.79 8.84
CA PRO A 39 2.52 13.62 10.15
C PRO A 39 1.04 14.06 10.15
N PRO A 40 0.21 13.47 11.02
CA PRO A 40 -1.17 13.91 11.20
C PRO A 40 -1.23 15.42 11.49
N PRO A 41 -2.23 16.15 10.97
CA PRO A 41 -3.47 15.67 10.36
C PRO A 41 -3.39 15.40 8.83
N GLU A 42 -2.21 15.43 8.22
CA GLU A 42 -2.07 15.15 6.78
C GLU A 42 -2.37 13.67 6.45
N ASP A 43 -2.93 13.41 5.27
CA ASP A 43 -3.43 12.09 4.85
C ASP A 43 -2.31 11.10 4.52
N SER A 44 -1.71 10.57 5.58
CA SER A 44 -0.74 9.47 5.53
C SER A 44 -1.25 8.23 4.79
N LEU A 45 -2.56 7.96 4.81
CA LEU A 45 -3.14 6.79 4.17
C LEU A 45 -3.31 6.99 2.66
N GLY A 46 -3.78 8.17 2.25
CA GLY A 46 -3.79 8.60 0.87
C GLY A 46 -2.40 8.61 0.25
N GLU A 47 -1.38 9.08 0.98
CA GLU A 47 0.02 9.05 0.53
C GLU A 47 0.58 7.62 0.36
N LEU A 48 0.18 6.69 1.23
CA LEU A 48 0.51 5.27 1.05
C LEU A 48 -0.16 4.68 -0.20
N GLY A 49 -1.45 4.97 -0.40
CA GLY A 49 -2.17 4.61 -1.63
C GLY A 49 -1.46 5.13 -2.88
N HIS A 50 -1.11 6.42 -2.87
CA HIS A 50 -0.44 7.09 -3.99
C HIS A 50 0.91 6.45 -4.36
N ARG A 51 1.72 6.06 -3.37
CA ARG A 51 3.00 5.38 -3.65
C ARG A 51 2.78 4.03 -4.32
N VAL A 52 1.78 3.30 -3.87
CA VAL A 52 1.42 2.01 -4.46
C VAL A 52 0.91 2.21 -5.89
N THR A 53 0.05 3.20 -6.14
CA THR A 53 -0.46 3.49 -7.49
C THR A 53 0.64 3.94 -8.46
N SER A 54 1.66 4.65 -7.97
CA SER A 54 2.87 4.96 -8.76
C SER A 54 3.60 3.68 -9.19
N ILE A 55 3.81 2.69 -8.31
CA ILE A 55 4.40 1.40 -8.71
C ILE A 55 3.54 0.70 -9.77
N MET A 56 2.21 0.73 -9.63
CA MET A 56 1.29 0.14 -10.63
C MET A 56 1.39 0.78 -12.01
N THR A 57 1.78 2.05 -12.08
CA THR A 57 1.89 2.81 -13.33
C THR A 57 3.28 2.72 -13.93
N ASP A 58 4.32 2.90 -13.10
CA ASP A 58 5.71 3.02 -13.51
C ASP A 58 6.37 1.65 -13.73
N HIS A 59 5.90 0.62 -13.01
CA HIS A 59 6.47 -0.74 -13.03
C HIS A 59 5.39 -1.83 -13.07
N PRO A 60 4.52 -1.85 -14.10
CA PRO A 60 3.40 -2.79 -14.18
C PRO A 60 3.84 -4.27 -14.19
N GLU A 61 5.02 -4.57 -14.72
CA GLU A 61 5.63 -5.90 -14.72
C GLU A 61 6.10 -6.34 -13.33
N VAL A 62 6.57 -5.40 -12.50
CA VAL A 62 6.95 -5.67 -11.10
C VAL A 62 5.68 -6.00 -10.30
N VAL A 63 4.59 -5.29 -10.54
CA VAL A 63 3.30 -5.59 -9.92
C VAL A 63 2.77 -6.96 -10.31
N ASP A 64 2.89 -7.35 -11.58
CA ASP A 64 2.52 -8.69 -12.03
C ASP A 64 3.34 -9.78 -11.34
N TYR A 65 4.66 -9.56 -11.25
CA TYR A 65 5.56 -10.50 -10.59
C TYR A 65 5.21 -10.70 -9.12
N ILE A 66 5.03 -9.59 -8.39
CA ILE A 66 4.68 -9.62 -6.97
C ILE A 66 3.29 -10.25 -6.75
N ALA A 67 2.30 -9.88 -7.57
CA ALA A 67 0.96 -10.46 -7.48
C ALA A 67 0.99 -11.98 -7.67
N HIS A 68 1.80 -12.47 -8.62
CA HIS A 68 1.99 -13.91 -8.80
C HIS A 68 2.69 -14.54 -7.59
N ALA A 69 3.78 -13.95 -7.10
CA ALA A 69 4.51 -14.45 -5.93
C ALA A 69 3.64 -14.51 -4.66
N PHE A 70 2.72 -13.57 -4.46
CA PHE A 70 1.75 -13.60 -3.37
C PHE A 70 0.73 -14.74 -3.50
N ILE A 71 0.32 -15.08 -4.73
CA ILE A 71 -0.63 -16.18 -4.97
C ILE A 71 0.05 -17.54 -4.73
N GLU A 72 1.28 -17.71 -5.23
CA GLU A 72 2.04 -18.95 -5.08
C GLU A 72 2.57 -19.16 -3.66
N GLY A 73 2.72 -18.09 -2.88
CA GLY A 73 3.29 -18.15 -1.54
C GLY A 73 4.81 -18.37 -1.55
N ASP A 74 5.48 -17.86 -2.58
CA ASP A 74 6.93 -17.98 -2.75
C ASP A 74 7.69 -17.14 -1.71
N THR A 75 8.95 -17.51 -1.44
CA THR A 75 9.82 -16.84 -0.45
C THR A 75 9.89 -15.32 -0.64
N ILE A 76 9.95 -14.85 -1.90
CA ILE A 76 9.93 -13.40 -2.17
C ILE A 76 8.59 -12.77 -1.81
N GLY A 77 7.47 -13.43 -2.11
CA GLY A 77 6.13 -12.96 -1.75
C GLY A 77 6.02 -12.79 -0.24
N THR A 78 6.44 -13.79 0.54
CA THR A 78 6.50 -13.70 2.01
C THR A 78 7.41 -12.56 2.47
N THR A 79 8.61 -12.44 1.89
CA THR A 79 9.58 -11.40 2.29
C THR A 79 9.04 -9.98 2.04
N VAL A 80 8.42 -9.75 0.88
CA VAL A 80 7.80 -8.47 0.54
C VAL A 80 6.62 -8.19 1.48
N PHE A 81 5.76 -9.19 1.74
CA PHE A 81 4.61 -9.03 2.62
C PHE A 81 5.02 -8.67 4.04
N ASP A 82 5.96 -9.42 4.62
CA ASP A 82 6.47 -9.18 5.98
C ASP A 82 7.12 -7.79 6.11
N GLY A 83 7.84 -7.36 5.08
CA GLY A 83 8.41 -6.02 5.00
C GLY A 83 7.32 -4.93 5.04
N LEU A 84 6.25 -5.08 4.24
CA LEU A 84 5.13 -4.15 4.21
C LEU A 84 4.36 -4.12 5.55
N VAL A 85 4.13 -5.28 6.18
CA VAL A 85 3.50 -5.38 7.50
C VAL A 85 4.33 -4.68 8.56
N SER A 86 5.65 -4.86 8.55
CA SER A 86 6.57 -4.21 9.49
C SER A 86 6.49 -2.68 9.37
N ILE A 87 6.52 -2.16 8.14
CA ILE A 87 6.43 -0.72 7.85
C ILE A 87 5.07 -0.16 8.29
N SER A 88 3.98 -0.84 7.95
CA SER A 88 2.64 -0.40 8.34
C SER A 88 2.47 -0.41 9.85
N SER A 89 2.89 -1.48 10.53
CA SER A 89 2.77 -1.61 11.99
C SER A 89 3.56 -0.51 12.72
N ALA A 90 4.76 -0.18 12.24
CA ALA A 90 5.55 0.91 12.81
C ALA A 90 4.83 2.26 12.72
N GLN A 91 4.15 2.53 11.59
CA GLN A 91 3.38 3.75 11.41
C GLN A 91 2.16 3.81 12.35
N TRP A 92 1.42 2.71 12.48
CA TRP A 92 0.24 2.67 13.35
C TRP A 92 0.61 2.80 14.84
N ASN A 93 1.75 2.25 15.26
CA ASN A 93 2.28 2.48 16.61
C ASN A 93 2.56 3.98 16.86
N GLN A 94 3.08 4.69 15.85
CA GLN A 94 3.32 6.13 15.97
C GLN A 94 2.02 6.93 16.15
N PHE A 95 0.94 6.55 15.46
CA PHE A 95 -0.37 7.18 15.64
C PHE A 95 -0.99 6.89 17.01
N ASP A 96 -0.77 5.69 17.54
CA ASP A 96 -1.20 5.32 18.89
C ASP A 96 -0.46 6.13 19.96
N GLU A 97 0.86 6.26 19.85
CA GLU A 97 1.68 7.09 20.75
C GLU A 97 1.22 8.56 20.75
N GLN A 98 0.65 9.04 19.64
CA GLN A 98 0.10 10.39 19.50
C GLN A 98 -1.36 10.51 19.95
N GLY A 99 -2.00 9.41 20.37
CA GLY A 99 -3.40 9.38 20.84
C GLY A 99 -4.42 9.66 19.73
N LEU A 100 -4.09 9.36 18.48
CA LEU A 100 -4.91 9.70 17.30
C LEU A 100 -5.89 8.59 16.90
N LEU A 101 -5.68 7.38 17.41
CA LEU A 101 -6.54 6.23 17.13
C LEU A 101 -7.71 6.18 18.11
N ARG A 102 -8.83 5.60 17.67
CA ARG A 102 -9.93 5.31 18.60
C ARG A 102 -9.51 4.27 19.64
N PRO A 103 -10.04 4.33 20.87
CA PRO A 103 -9.67 3.40 21.95
C PRO A 103 -10.02 1.93 21.66
N ASP A 104 -10.98 1.68 20.76
CA ASP A 104 -11.52 0.37 20.41
C ASP A 104 -10.96 -0.22 19.10
N VAL A 105 -9.97 0.44 18.48
CA VAL A 105 -9.35 -0.04 17.23
C VAL A 105 -8.54 -1.31 17.47
N ASP A 106 -8.83 -2.36 16.70
CA ASP A 106 -7.96 -3.52 16.59
C ASP A 106 -6.73 -3.16 15.74
N ARG A 107 -5.59 -3.03 16.41
CA ARG A 107 -4.31 -2.57 15.83
C ARG A 107 -3.76 -3.54 14.78
N THR A 108 -4.01 -4.83 14.96
CA THR A 108 -3.58 -5.85 13.99
C THR A 108 -4.32 -5.63 12.69
N TRP A 109 -5.63 -5.42 12.76
CA TRP A 109 -6.43 -5.18 11.57
C TRP A 109 -6.25 -3.77 10.99
N ALA A 110 -5.97 -2.76 11.81
CA ALA A 110 -5.63 -1.42 11.33
C ALA A 110 -4.38 -1.42 10.42
N SER A 111 -3.37 -2.23 10.77
CA SER A 111 -2.16 -2.40 9.96
C SER A 111 -2.34 -3.32 8.75
N LEU A 112 -3.17 -4.37 8.87
CA LEU A 112 -3.38 -5.32 7.78
C LEU A 112 -4.37 -4.86 6.71
N HIS A 113 -5.45 -4.16 7.06
CA HIS A 113 -6.50 -3.79 6.10
C HIS A 113 -6.00 -2.94 4.91
N PRO A 114 -5.17 -1.89 5.11
CA PRO A 114 -4.65 -1.13 3.99
C PRO A 114 -3.84 -2.00 3.02
N LEU A 115 -3.03 -2.92 3.56
CA LEU A 115 -2.23 -3.86 2.76
C LEU A 115 -3.11 -4.83 1.97
N ILE A 116 -4.16 -5.36 2.60
CA ILE A 116 -5.13 -6.26 1.94
C ILE A 116 -5.83 -5.54 0.79
N LEU A 117 -6.26 -4.30 0.99
CA LEU A 117 -6.94 -3.50 -0.04
C LEU A 117 -6.02 -3.23 -1.22
N VAL A 118 -4.78 -2.80 -0.95
CA VAL A 118 -3.75 -2.55 -1.96
C VAL A 118 -3.40 -3.82 -2.75
N ILE A 119 -3.00 -4.88 -2.04
CA ILE A 119 -2.52 -6.12 -2.65
C ILE A 119 -3.66 -6.83 -3.37
N GLY A 120 -4.82 -6.91 -2.74
CA GLY A 120 -6.03 -7.47 -3.35
C GLY A 120 -6.41 -6.73 -4.63
N THR A 121 -6.27 -5.40 -4.65
CA THR A 121 -6.51 -4.60 -5.86
C THR A 121 -5.48 -4.90 -6.95
N ALA A 122 -4.19 -5.02 -6.61
CA ALA A 122 -3.14 -5.39 -7.56
C ALA A 122 -3.38 -6.77 -8.18
N VAL A 123 -3.66 -7.78 -7.34
CA VAL A 123 -3.94 -9.16 -7.75
C VAL A 123 -5.20 -9.24 -8.62
N LEU A 124 -6.26 -8.54 -8.23
CA LEU A 124 -7.56 -8.58 -8.91
C LEU A 124 -7.70 -7.51 -10.00
N ARG A 125 -6.63 -6.76 -10.33
CA ARG A 125 -6.67 -5.59 -11.22
C ARG A 125 -7.42 -5.83 -12.53
N LYS A 126 -7.20 -7.01 -13.14
CA LYS A 126 -7.82 -7.39 -14.41
C LYS A 126 -9.32 -7.62 -14.27
N GLN A 127 -9.77 -8.18 -13.14
CA GLN A 127 -11.19 -8.40 -12.88
C GLN A 127 -11.88 -7.09 -12.51
N ILE A 128 -11.25 -6.29 -11.65
CA ILE A 128 -11.74 -4.95 -11.27
C ILE A 128 -11.93 -4.07 -12.52
N GLY A 129 -10.92 -4.04 -13.41
CA GLY A 129 -10.96 -3.23 -14.62
C GLY A 129 -12.13 -3.53 -15.58
N ARG A 130 -12.74 -4.72 -15.50
CA ARG A 130 -13.95 -5.06 -16.31
C ARG A 130 -15.20 -4.30 -15.86
N HIS A 131 -15.17 -3.74 -14.65
CA HIS A 131 -16.27 -3.02 -14.02
C HIS A 131 -16.01 -1.51 -13.94
N LEU A 132 -14.88 -1.05 -14.45
CA LEU A 132 -14.51 0.36 -14.47
C LEU A 132 -14.79 0.98 -15.85
N PRO A 133 -15.08 2.29 -15.92
CA PRO A 133 -15.26 2.99 -17.19
C PRO A 133 -13.94 3.10 -17.99
N GLU A 134 -12.80 3.03 -17.30
CA GLU A 134 -11.45 3.07 -17.86
C GLU A 134 -10.57 2.02 -17.15
N PRO A 135 -9.41 1.64 -17.72
CA PRO A 135 -8.47 0.77 -17.02
C PRO A 135 -8.12 1.30 -15.63
N LEU A 136 -7.98 0.41 -14.64
CA LEU A 136 -7.61 0.81 -13.27
C LEU A 136 -6.31 1.63 -13.23
N THR A 137 -5.38 1.35 -14.14
CA THR A 137 -4.10 2.06 -14.28
C THR A 137 -4.21 3.45 -14.90
N ALA A 138 -5.41 3.88 -15.34
CA ALA A 138 -5.62 5.24 -15.79
C ALA A 138 -5.51 6.19 -14.58
N PRO A 139 -4.81 7.34 -14.69
CA PRO A 139 -4.60 8.25 -13.55
C PRO A 139 -5.89 8.66 -12.83
N ALA A 140 -6.96 8.89 -13.59
CA ALA A 140 -8.27 9.24 -13.02
C ALA A 140 -8.88 8.10 -12.19
N GLN A 141 -8.71 6.83 -12.60
CA GLN A 141 -9.22 5.68 -11.84
C GLN A 141 -8.35 5.39 -10.61
N LEU A 142 -7.03 5.58 -10.69
CA LEU A 142 -6.12 5.44 -9.55
C LEU A 142 -6.46 6.47 -8.47
N HIS A 143 -6.60 7.75 -8.81
CA HIS A 143 -7.02 8.77 -7.85
C HIS A 143 -8.38 8.46 -7.22
N ARG A 144 -9.35 8.03 -8.04
CA ARG A 144 -10.68 7.69 -7.54
C ARG A 144 -10.67 6.46 -6.62
N TRP A 145 -9.74 5.53 -6.82
CA TRP A 145 -9.52 4.39 -5.95
C TRP A 145 -8.84 4.80 -4.64
N ASP A 146 -7.77 5.61 -4.72
CA ASP A 146 -7.07 6.17 -3.56
C ASP A 146 -8.04 6.92 -2.64
N ASP A 147 -8.86 7.82 -3.20
CA ASP A 147 -9.89 8.57 -2.46
C ASP A 147 -10.92 7.65 -1.77
N ALA A 148 -11.32 6.56 -2.44
CA ALA A 148 -12.30 5.62 -1.90
C ALA A 148 -11.72 4.79 -0.75
N VAL A 149 -10.45 4.37 -0.87
CA VAL A 149 -9.72 3.64 0.19
C VAL A 149 -9.48 4.56 1.39
N ALA A 150 -9.02 5.79 1.16
CA ALA A 150 -8.80 6.77 2.22
C ALA A 150 -10.09 7.05 3.01
N GLN A 151 -11.22 7.29 2.33
CA GLN A 151 -12.51 7.48 2.98
C GLN A 151 -12.96 6.26 3.80
N LEU A 152 -12.80 5.05 3.26
CA LEU A 152 -13.15 3.81 3.95
C LEU A 152 -12.34 3.62 5.24
N LEU A 153 -11.03 3.89 5.18
CA LEU A 153 -10.13 3.73 6.32
C LEU A 153 -10.30 4.86 7.34
N HIS A 154 -10.48 6.11 6.90
CA HIS A 154 -10.70 7.25 7.79
C HIS A 154 -11.97 7.08 8.64
N GLY A 155 -13.11 6.80 8.01
CA GLY A 155 -14.37 6.65 8.73
C GLY A 155 -14.42 5.44 9.68
N GLY A 156 -13.58 4.43 9.45
CA GLY A 156 -13.51 3.22 10.27
C GLY A 156 -12.49 3.30 11.41
N LEU A 157 -11.35 3.96 11.21
CA LEU A 157 -10.17 3.85 12.08
C LEU A 157 -9.92 5.08 12.96
N PHE A 158 -10.33 6.27 12.52
CA PHE A 158 -10.05 7.52 13.23
C PHE A 158 -11.25 7.95 14.08
N ALA A 159 -10.95 8.63 15.19
CA ALA A 159 -12.00 9.28 15.98
C ALA A 159 -12.55 10.47 15.19
N ASP A 160 -13.86 10.69 15.24
CA ASP A 160 -14.42 11.94 14.76
C ASP A 160 -13.72 13.09 15.51
N PRO A 161 -13.41 14.22 14.84
CA PRO A 161 -12.98 15.40 15.55
C PRO A 161 -14.05 15.72 16.58
N SER A 162 -13.69 15.68 17.87
CA SER A 162 -14.60 16.03 18.96
C SER A 162 -15.29 17.35 18.59
N PRO A 163 -16.64 17.41 18.61
CA PRO A 163 -17.32 18.66 18.32
C PRO A 163 -16.78 19.73 19.27
N PRO A 164 -16.56 20.98 18.78
CA PRO A 164 -16.00 22.03 19.63
C PRO A 164 -16.86 22.13 20.89
N THR A 165 -16.22 22.02 22.05
CA THR A 165 -16.86 22.18 23.34
C THR A 165 -17.47 23.58 23.37
N VAL A 166 -18.77 23.68 23.11
CA VAL A 166 -19.49 24.95 23.25
C VAL A 166 -19.51 25.24 24.74
N ASP A 167 -18.72 26.23 25.16
CA ASP A 167 -18.71 26.70 26.53
C ASP A 167 -20.14 27.11 26.92
N PRO A 168 -20.75 26.49 27.96
CA PRO A 168 -22.08 26.89 28.42
C PRO A 168 -22.16 28.36 28.87
N ALA A 169 -21.02 29.05 29.06
CA ALA A 169 -20.97 30.49 29.33
C ALA A 169 -21.37 31.39 28.13
N GLN A 170 -21.51 30.85 26.91
CA GLN A 170 -21.85 31.63 25.72
C GLN A 170 -23.33 31.55 25.31
N ARG A 171 -24.19 30.95 26.15
CA ARG A 171 -25.66 30.96 26.01
C ARG A 171 -26.33 31.92 26.98
N VAL A 172 -25.94 33.19 27.01
CA VAL A 172 -26.83 34.24 27.53
C VAL A 172 -26.57 35.51 26.74
N ASP A 173 -27.44 35.80 25.79
CA ASP A 173 -27.84 37.14 25.33
C ASP A 173 -29.28 37.07 24.81
#